data_AF-A0A959T2X8-F1
#
_entry.id   AF-A0A959T2X8-F1
#
_cell.length_a   1.000
_cell.length_b   1.000
_cell.length_c   1.000
_cell.angle_alpha   90.00
_cell.angle_beta   90.00
_cell.angle_gamma   90.00
#
_symmetry.space_group_name_H-M   'P 1'
#
loop_
_entity.id
_entity.type
_entity.pdbx_description
1 polymer ?
#
loop_
_entity_poly.entity_id
_entity_poly.type
_entity_poly.pdbx_seq_one_letter_code
_entity_poly.pdbx_strand_id
1 'polypeptide(L)'
;MDLYSRKQRWKLVLAGVALLIVGASLWYSDRIVSKVREEERRKVELWAEAVRNRAELVLITEKLFDRLREEERKKVELYAGAQLGLVSGDPGDLGFYLKVVSYNTTVPVIITDAKGDVKFHRNLDPAIAGNDSLMRREQQAMAALHDPIEIPFFDNEKQFLYYKDSKLFTELQEAMDGIIRAFISETVMNAAAVPVVLTDSTQRRIVAMNNLPEEIASDTMLVRARMAEMAQANTPIAITLPGEGLHFVFYEESLVITQLRYFPYV
;
A
#
# COMPACT_ATOMS: atom_id res chain seq x y z
N MET A 1 -37.72 12.06 76.88
CA MET A 1 -36.42 12.08 76.18
C MET A 1 -36.57 11.50 74.77
N ASP A 2 -37.41 12.08 73.90
CA ASP A 2 -37.73 11.50 72.56
C ASP A 2 -37.36 12.39 71.37
N LEU A 3 -36.85 13.60 71.62
CA LEU A 3 -36.45 14.53 70.56
C LEU A 3 -35.02 14.28 70.04
N TYR A 4 -34.14 13.75 70.89
CA TYR A 4 -32.73 13.51 70.55
C TYR A 4 -32.54 12.24 69.70
N SER A 5 -33.27 11.15 70.02
CA SER A 5 -33.21 9.89 69.28
C SER A 5 -33.77 10.02 67.86
N ARG A 6 -34.83 10.82 67.67
CA ARG A 6 -35.45 11.07 66.36
C ARG A 6 -34.51 11.82 65.43
N LYS A 7 -33.78 12.85 65.93
CA LYS A 7 -32.75 13.58 65.14
C LYS A 7 -31.59 12.68 64.72
N GLN A 8 -31.17 11.73 65.56
CA GLN A 8 -30.08 10.82 65.24
C GLN A 8 -30.47 9.78 64.17
N ARG A 9 -31.71 9.26 64.20
CA ARG A 9 -32.23 8.35 63.18
C ARG A 9 -32.26 8.98 61.78
N TRP A 10 -32.64 10.25 61.66
CA TRP A 10 -32.63 10.96 60.37
C TRP A 10 -31.22 11.12 59.77
N LYS A 11 -30.20 11.34 60.61
CA LYS A 11 -28.80 11.38 60.14
C LYS A 11 -28.33 10.03 59.60
N LEU A 12 -28.72 8.93 60.25
CA LEU A 12 -28.42 7.58 59.77
C LEU A 12 -29.15 7.25 58.46
N VAL A 13 -30.40 7.69 58.31
CA VAL A 13 -31.14 7.54 57.04
C VAL A 13 -30.46 8.32 55.91
N LEU A 14 -30.07 9.58 56.15
CA LEU A 14 -29.34 10.39 55.17
C LEU A 14 -28.00 9.76 54.77
N ALA A 15 -27.25 9.22 55.74
CA ALA A 15 -26.01 8.51 55.48
C ALA A 15 -26.25 7.23 54.64
N GLY A 16 -27.30 6.47 54.93
CA GLY A 16 -27.68 5.30 54.15
C GLY A 16 -28.05 5.64 52.71
N VAL A 17 -28.81 6.72 52.50
CA VAL A 17 -29.15 7.22 51.16
C VAL A 17 -27.91 7.69 50.40
N ALA A 18 -27.02 8.44 51.04
CA ALA A 18 -25.77 8.87 50.43
C ALA A 18 -24.91 7.68 49.98
N LEU A 19 -24.81 6.65 50.82
CA LEU A 19 -24.05 5.43 50.51
C LEU A 19 -24.69 4.64 49.36
N LEU A 20 -26.02 4.62 49.29
CA LEU A 20 -26.77 4.00 48.20
C LEU A 20 -26.55 4.74 46.86
N ILE A 21 -26.53 6.08 46.88
CA ILE A 21 -26.23 6.90 45.69
C ILE A 21 -24.82 6.62 45.18
N VAL A 22 -23.82 6.58 46.08
CA VAL A 22 -22.43 6.27 45.72
C VAL A 22 -22.33 4.86 45.14
N GLY A 23 -22.95 3.86 45.77
CA GLY A 23 -22.96 2.48 45.27
C GLY A 23 -23.63 2.35 43.90
N ALA A 24 -24.77 3.03 43.69
CA ALA A 24 -25.45 3.06 42.40
C ALA A 24 -24.64 3.77 41.31
N SER A 25 -23.93 4.85 41.67
CA SER A 25 -23.05 5.58 40.76
C SER A 25 -21.84 4.74 40.33
N LEU A 26 -21.21 4.04 41.27
CA LEU A 26 -20.10 3.11 40.97
C LEU A 26 -20.56 1.94 40.09
N TRP A 27 -21.72 1.34 40.41
CA TRP A 27 -22.30 0.26 39.59
C TRP A 27 -22.62 0.73 38.16
N TYR A 28 -23.16 1.94 38.03
CA TYR A 28 -23.43 2.53 36.72
C TYR A 28 -22.14 2.81 35.96
N SER A 29 -21.10 3.34 36.62
CA SER A 29 -19.80 3.60 36.03
C SER A 29 -19.16 2.32 35.49
N ASP A 30 -19.14 1.24 36.27
CA ASP A 30 -18.58 -0.05 35.86
C ASP A 30 -19.31 -0.63 34.63
N ARG A 31 -20.64 -0.49 34.58
CA ARG A 31 -21.45 -0.90 33.42
C ARG A 31 -21.14 -0.10 32.15
N ILE A 32 -20.89 1.20 32.27
CA ILE A 32 -20.53 2.04 31.12
C ILE A 32 -19.12 1.71 30.64
N VAL A 33 -18.16 1.59 31.55
CA VAL A 33 -16.76 1.25 31.22
C VAL A 33 -16.67 -0.10 30.51
N SER A 34 -17.37 -1.12 30.99
CA SER A 34 -17.39 -2.44 30.34
C SER A 34 -17.98 -2.38 28.94
N LYS A 35 -19.12 -1.70 28.76
CA LYS A 35 -19.75 -1.53 27.45
C LYS A 35 -18.86 -0.79 26.46
N VAL A 36 -18.22 0.30 26.90
CA VAL A 36 -17.32 1.12 26.08
C VAL A 36 -16.08 0.31 25.65
N ARG A 37 -15.55 -0.56 26.52
CA ARG A 37 -14.44 -1.46 26.18
C ARG A 37 -14.82 -2.46 25.08
N GLU A 38 -16.01 -3.03 25.16
CA GLU A 38 -16.54 -3.95 24.13
C GLU A 38 -16.69 -3.25 22.78
N GLU A 39 -17.22 -2.02 22.78
CA GLU A 39 -17.39 -1.22 21.56
C GLU A 39 -16.05 -0.87 20.90
N GLU A 40 -15.03 -0.48 21.67
CA GLU A 40 -13.70 -0.19 21.12
C GLU A 40 -12.99 -1.43 20.57
N ARG A 41 -13.09 -2.59 21.26
CA ARG A 41 -12.54 -3.85 20.74
C ARG A 41 -13.10 -4.19 19.38
N ARG A 42 -14.42 -4.04 19.22
CA ARG A 42 -15.09 -4.28 17.93
C ARG A 42 -14.62 -3.31 16.84
N LYS A 43 -14.39 -2.03 17.16
CA LYS A 43 -13.85 -1.06 16.19
C LYS A 43 -12.45 -1.47 15.73
N VAL A 44 -11.62 -1.91 16.66
CA VAL A 44 -10.25 -2.37 16.37
C VAL A 44 -10.26 -3.64 15.52
N GLU A 45 -11.15 -4.59 15.80
CA GLU A 45 -11.32 -5.80 14.97
C GLU A 45 -11.76 -5.45 13.54
N LEU A 46 -12.76 -4.58 13.39
CA LEU A 46 -13.23 -4.12 12.08
C LEU A 46 -12.15 -3.37 11.29
N TRP A 47 -11.36 -2.56 11.99
CA TRP A 47 -10.20 -1.90 11.39
C TRP A 47 -9.14 -2.90 10.94
N ALA A 48 -8.81 -3.89 11.78
CA ALA A 48 -7.86 -4.95 11.46
C ALA A 48 -8.28 -5.76 10.23
N GLU A 49 -9.58 -6.08 10.14
CA GLU A 49 -10.19 -6.73 8.99
C GLU A 49 -10.12 -5.86 7.73
N ALA A 50 -10.45 -4.56 7.84
CA ALA A 50 -10.36 -3.62 6.73
C ALA A 50 -8.93 -3.46 6.19
N VAL A 51 -7.94 -3.39 7.08
CA VAL A 51 -6.52 -3.37 6.73
C VAL A 51 -6.13 -4.66 5.99
N ARG A 52 -6.52 -5.82 6.52
CA ARG A 52 -6.22 -7.11 5.89
C ARG A 52 -6.82 -7.23 4.49
N ASN A 53 -8.11 -6.89 4.34
CA ASN A 53 -8.82 -6.98 3.07
C ASN A 53 -8.22 -6.04 2.02
N ARG A 54 -7.88 -4.80 2.39
CA ARG A 54 -7.24 -3.86 1.47
C ARG A 54 -5.80 -4.29 1.10
N ALA A 55 -5.03 -4.83 2.04
CA ALA A 55 -3.69 -5.36 1.74
C ALA A 55 -3.77 -6.53 0.75
N GLU A 56 -4.76 -7.42 0.90
CA GLU A 56 -5.00 -8.51 -0.06
C GLU A 56 -5.34 -7.98 -1.46
N LEU A 57 -6.19 -6.95 -1.57
CA LEU A 57 -6.51 -6.31 -2.85
C LEU A 57 -5.28 -5.71 -3.53
N VAL A 58 -4.40 -5.07 -2.75
CA VAL A 58 -3.13 -4.52 -3.23
C VAL A 58 -2.24 -5.65 -3.78
N LEU A 59 -2.12 -6.78 -3.07
CA LEU A 59 -1.33 -7.93 -3.53
C LEU A 59 -1.90 -8.56 -4.81
N ILE A 60 -3.22 -8.67 -4.92
CA ILE A 60 -3.87 -9.20 -6.13
C ILE A 60 -3.59 -8.28 -7.31
N THR A 61 -3.71 -6.97 -7.10
CA THR A 61 -3.48 -5.96 -8.13
C THR A 61 -2.03 -6.00 -8.63
N GLU A 62 -1.05 -6.13 -7.73
CA GLU A 62 0.36 -6.28 -8.13
C GLU A 62 0.58 -7.53 -9.00
N LYS A 63 0.03 -8.67 -8.59
CA LYS A 63 0.12 -9.91 -9.38
C LYS A 63 -0.52 -9.77 -10.75
N LEU A 64 -1.63 -9.03 -10.85
CA LEU A 64 -2.26 -8.74 -12.13
C LEU A 64 -1.37 -7.84 -13.00
N PHE A 65 -0.69 -6.88 -12.38
CA PHE A 65 0.23 -5.98 -13.05
C PHE A 65 1.46 -6.72 -13.60
N ASP A 66 2.06 -7.62 -12.82
CA ASP A 66 3.17 -8.46 -13.29
C ASP A 66 2.75 -9.33 -14.48
N ARG A 67 1.55 -9.94 -14.42
CA ARG A 67 1.01 -10.69 -15.56
C ARG A 67 0.80 -9.81 -16.77
N LEU A 68 0.29 -8.59 -16.58
CA LEU A 68 0.11 -7.64 -17.66
C LEU A 68 1.45 -7.26 -18.30
N ARG A 69 2.50 -7.06 -17.49
CA ARG A 69 3.87 -6.80 -17.95
C ARG A 69 4.38 -7.94 -18.82
N GLU A 70 4.20 -9.18 -18.39
CA GLU A 70 4.56 -10.37 -19.18
C GLU A 70 3.80 -10.42 -20.52
N GLU A 71 2.50 -10.10 -20.51
CA GLU A 71 1.69 -10.07 -21.73
C GLU A 71 2.07 -8.92 -22.67
N GLU A 72 2.45 -7.74 -22.15
CA GLU A 72 3.00 -6.64 -22.96
C GLU A 72 4.32 -7.05 -23.61
N ARG A 73 5.20 -7.72 -22.87
CA ARG A 73 6.47 -8.24 -23.41
C ARG A 73 6.25 -9.21 -24.57
N LYS A 74 5.30 -10.15 -24.45
CA LYS A 74 4.95 -11.07 -25.54
C LYS A 74 4.47 -10.33 -26.79
N LYS A 75 3.72 -9.23 -26.64
CA LYS A 75 3.29 -8.40 -27.79
C LYS A 75 4.47 -7.73 -28.47
N VAL A 76 5.47 -7.28 -27.71
CA VAL A 76 6.71 -6.72 -28.26
C VAL A 76 7.51 -7.78 -29.01
N GLU A 77 7.68 -8.96 -28.43
CA GLU A 77 8.38 -10.07 -29.07
C GLU A 77 7.68 -10.48 -30.38
N LEU A 78 6.34 -10.53 -30.38
CA LEU A 78 5.55 -10.78 -31.58
C LEU A 78 5.77 -9.68 -32.64
N TYR A 79 5.79 -8.41 -32.22
CA TYR A 79 6.06 -7.27 -33.11
C TYR A 79 7.46 -7.34 -33.72
N ALA A 80 8.47 -7.64 -32.91
CA ALA A 80 9.83 -7.86 -33.39
C ALA A 80 9.90 -9.02 -34.38
N GLY A 81 9.27 -10.16 -34.05
CA GLY A 81 9.17 -11.33 -34.92
C GLY A 81 8.48 -11.02 -36.26
N ALA A 82 7.43 -10.22 -36.25
CA ALA A 82 6.79 -9.77 -37.47
C ALA A 82 7.70 -8.86 -38.30
N GLN A 83 8.41 -7.93 -37.65
CA GLN A 83 9.37 -7.07 -38.34
C GLN A 83 10.50 -7.89 -38.99
N LEU A 84 10.98 -8.94 -38.30
CA LEU A 84 11.94 -9.90 -38.86
C LEU A 84 11.41 -10.54 -40.14
N GLY A 85 10.18 -11.07 -40.11
CA GLY A 85 9.55 -11.70 -41.27
C GLY A 85 9.33 -10.77 -42.47
N LEU A 86 9.03 -9.49 -42.22
CA LEU A 86 8.93 -8.47 -43.27
C LEU A 86 10.28 -8.20 -43.95
N VAL A 87 11.37 -8.19 -43.16
CA VAL A 87 12.72 -7.91 -43.66
C VAL A 87 13.32 -9.12 -44.37
N SER A 88 13.07 -10.35 -43.89
CA SER A 88 13.57 -11.57 -44.51
C SER A 88 12.89 -11.92 -45.84
N GLY A 89 11.78 -11.26 -46.17
CA GLY A 89 11.07 -11.43 -47.44
C GLY A 89 10.37 -12.78 -47.59
N ASP A 90 9.99 -13.43 -46.48
CA ASP A 90 9.25 -14.69 -46.51
C ASP A 90 7.83 -14.45 -47.07
N PRO A 91 7.50 -14.94 -48.29
CA PRO A 91 6.23 -14.64 -48.93
C PRO A 91 5.03 -15.29 -48.25
N GLY A 92 5.24 -16.32 -47.41
CA GLY A 92 4.17 -17.12 -46.82
C GLY A 92 3.32 -16.37 -45.79
N ASP A 93 3.92 -15.43 -45.05
CA ASP A 93 3.32 -14.83 -43.85
C ASP A 93 3.31 -13.28 -43.85
N LEU A 94 3.59 -12.65 -45.00
CA LEU A 94 3.62 -11.17 -45.15
C LEU A 94 2.35 -10.49 -44.61
N GLY A 95 1.17 -11.07 -44.87
CA GLY A 95 -0.10 -10.55 -44.39
C GLY A 95 -0.27 -10.64 -42.86
N PHE A 96 0.31 -11.66 -42.23
CA PHE A 96 0.32 -11.80 -40.77
C PHE A 96 1.28 -10.80 -40.14
N TYR A 97 2.49 -10.64 -40.69
CA TYR A 97 3.47 -9.69 -40.19
C TYR A 97 3.00 -8.24 -40.32
N LEU A 98 2.39 -7.89 -41.45
CA LEU A 98 1.77 -6.57 -41.64
C LEU A 98 0.66 -6.32 -40.63
N LYS A 99 -0.16 -7.33 -40.30
CA LYS A 99 -1.18 -7.20 -39.24
C LYS A 99 -0.55 -6.96 -37.88
N VAL A 100 0.42 -7.76 -37.45
CA VAL A 100 1.08 -7.58 -36.16
C VAL A 100 1.71 -6.19 -36.04
N VAL A 101 2.45 -5.76 -37.08
CA VAL A 101 3.09 -4.44 -37.07
C VAL A 101 2.06 -3.32 -37.12
N SER A 102 1.04 -3.41 -37.98
CA SER A 102 0.02 -2.36 -38.11
C SER A 102 -0.92 -2.24 -36.91
N TYR A 103 -1.16 -3.31 -36.15
CA TYR A 103 -2.03 -3.29 -34.96
C TYR A 103 -1.32 -2.85 -33.67
N ASN A 104 0.00 -2.62 -33.68
CA ASN A 104 0.68 -2.02 -32.53
C ASN A 104 0.30 -0.52 -32.38
N THR A 105 -0.70 -0.24 -31.55
CA THR A 105 -1.20 1.12 -31.28
C THR A 105 -0.71 1.71 -29.96
N THR A 106 -0.14 0.90 -29.07
CA THR A 106 0.10 1.32 -27.68
C THR A 106 1.55 1.25 -27.24
N VAL A 107 2.39 0.39 -27.85
CA VAL A 107 3.77 0.20 -27.40
C VAL A 107 4.70 1.14 -28.17
N PRO A 108 5.43 2.05 -27.50
CA PRO A 108 6.42 2.90 -28.14
C PRO A 108 7.62 2.09 -28.60
N VAL A 109 8.01 2.26 -29.86
CA VAL A 109 9.14 1.57 -30.47
C VAL A 109 10.01 2.52 -31.28
N ILE A 110 11.32 2.29 -31.25
CA ILE A 110 12.33 2.98 -32.04
C ILE A 110 13.20 1.94 -32.73
N ILE A 111 13.35 2.03 -34.04
CA ILE A 111 14.25 1.19 -34.84
C ILE A 111 15.43 2.05 -35.29
N THR A 112 16.64 1.60 -35.00
CA THR A 112 17.88 2.25 -35.43
C THR A 112 18.74 1.34 -36.27
N ASP A 113 19.66 1.91 -37.06
CA ASP A 113 20.73 1.14 -37.69
C ASP A 113 21.91 0.85 -36.73
N ALA A 114 22.92 0.14 -37.24
CA ALA A 114 24.12 -0.19 -36.48
C ALA A 114 24.94 1.02 -36.00
N LYS A 115 24.70 2.22 -36.54
CA LYS A 115 25.34 3.48 -36.13
C LYS A 115 24.53 4.23 -35.07
N GLY A 116 23.32 3.74 -34.76
CA GLY A 116 22.39 4.35 -33.81
C GLY A 116 21.51 5.44 -34.44
N ASP A 117 21.48 5.56 -35.76
CA ASP A 117 20.60 6.52 -36.43
C ASP A 117 19.18 5.95 -36.51
N VAL A 118 18.20 6.74 -36.05
CA VAL A 118 16.78 6.35 -36.04
C VAL A 118 16.24 6.26 -37.47
N LYS A 119 15.76 5.09 -37.87
CA LYS A 119 15.12 4.85 -39.18
C LYS A 119 13.61 4.93 -39.09
N PHE A 120 13.06 4.42 -38.00
CA PHE A 120 11.62 4.35 -37.83
C PHE A 120 11.27 4.49 -36.34
N HIS A 121 10.15 5.13 -36.05
CA HIS A 121 9.62 5.20 -34.71
C HIS A 121 8.10 5.12 -34.74
N ARG A 122 7.50 4.66 -33.65
CA ARG A 122 6.04 4.55 -33.53
C ARG A 122 5.58 4.73 -32.10
N ASN A 123 4.37 5.27 -31.93
CA ASN A 123 3.72 5.52 -30.63
C ASN A 123 4.59 6.35 -29.66
N LEU A 124 5.43 7.24 -30.20
CA LEU A 124 6.19 8.24 -29.44
C LEU A 124 5.44 9.57 -29.37
N ASP A 125 5.74 10.36 -28.33
CA ASP A 125 5.26 11.73 -28.22
C ASP A 125 5.79 12.60 -29.39
N PRO A 126 4.93 13.36 -30.09
CA PRO A 126 5.34 14.29 -31.15
C PRO A 126 6.45 15.27 -30.74
N ALA A 127 6.51 15.67 -29.46
CA ALA A 127 7.56 16.54 -28.94
C ALA A 127 8.95 15.88 -28.95
N ILE A 128 8.99 14.56 -28.76
CA ILE A 128 10.22 13.76 -28.83
C ILE A 128 10.57 13.49 -30.30
N ALA A 129 9.56 13.16 -31.12
CA ALA A 129 9.74 12.87 -32.54
C ALA A 129 10.30 14.07 -33.34
N GLY A 130 9.97 15.29 -32.94
CA GLY A 130 10.44 16.51 -33.60
C GLY A 130 11.83 17.01 -33.18
N ASN A 131 12.51 16.33 -32.26
CA ASN A 131 13.78 16.80 -31.70
C ASN A 131 14.82 15.68 -31.54
N ASP A 132 15.85 15.68 -32.38
CA ASP A 132 16.95 14.70 -32.41
C ASP A 132 17.67 14.51 -31.07
N SER A 133 17.73 15.56 -30.23
CA SER A 133 18.37 15.45 -28.91
C SER A 133 17.48 14.72 -27.91
N LEU A 134 16.16 14.95 -27.96
CA LEU A 134 15.18 14.25 -27.14
C LEU A 134 15.03 12.80 -27.61
N MET A 135 15.02 12.56 -28.92
CA MET A 135 14.98 11.22 -29.50
C MET A 135 16.17 10.36 -29.04
N ARG A 136 17.39 10.91 -29.04
CA ARG A 136 18.58 10.19 -28.55
C ARG A 136 18.52 9.89 -27.06
N ARG A 137 18.02 10.84 -26.25
CA ARG A 137 17.80 10.61 -24.81
C ARG A 137 16.76 9.52 -24.58
N GLU A 138 15.67 9.55 -25.34
CA GLU A 138 14.60 8.57 -25.27
C GLU A 138 15.10 7.16 -25.64
N GLN A 139 15.85 7.04 -26.74
CA GLN A 139 16.50 5.80 -27.15
C GLN A 139 17.40 5.25 -26.04
N GLN A 140 18.25 6.09 -25.43
CA GLN A 140 19.11 5.68 -24.32
C GLN A 140 18.32 5.24 -23.10
N ALA A 141 17.22 5.93 -22.78
CA ALA A 141 16.32 5.54 -21.70
C ALA A 141 15.65 4.19 -21.97
N MET A 142 15.20 3.94 -23.21
CA MET A 142 14.65 2.65 -23.62
C MET A 142 15.70 1.54 -23.50
N ALA A 143 16.93 1.79 -23.95
CA ALA A 143 18.05 0.86 -23.86
C ALA A 143 18.48 0.54 -22.42
N ALA A 144 18.31 1.50 -21.51
CA ALA A 144 18.59 1.30 -20.08
C ALA A 144 17.49 0.50 -19.37
N LEU A 145 16.26 0.54 -19.89
CA LEU A 145 15.12 -0.18 -19.32
C LEU A 145 15.06 -1.63 -19.82
N HIS A 146 15.28 -1.85 -21.12
CA HIS A 146 15.21 -3.15 -21.76
C HIS A 146 16.35 -3.35 -22.76
N ASP A 147 16.86 -4.58 -22.83
CA ASP A 147 17.84 -4.95 -23.85
C ASP A 147 17.22 -4.82 -25.25
N PRO A 148 17.89 -4.13 -26.20
CA PRO A 148 17.36 -3.95 -27.54
C PRO A 148 17.30 -5.28 -28.30
N ILE A 149 16.25 -5.44 -29.11
CA ILE A 149 16.07 -6.63 -29.94
C ILE A 149 16.83 -6.44 -31.25
N GLU A 150 17.75 -7.36 -31.56
CA GLU A 150 18.50 -7.36 -32.83
C GLU A 150 17.62 -7.85 -33.99
N ILE A 151 17.57 -7.06 -35.05
CA ILE A 151 16.88 -7.36 -36.31
C ILE A 151 17.95 -7.46 -37.41
N PRO A 152 18.21 -8.65 -37.99
CA PRO A 152 19.08 -8.77 -39.14
C PRO A 152 18.42 -8.10 -40.35
N PHE A 153 19.15 -7.21 -40.99
CA PHE A 153 18.76 -6.48 -42.19
C PHE A 153 19.58 -6.96 -43.40
N PHE A 154 19.14 -6.62 -44.61
CA PHE A 154 19.83 -7.01 -45.84
C PHE A 154 21.34 -6.67 -45.80
N ASP A 155 22.16 -7.51 -46.44
CA ASP A 155 23.60 -7.31 -46.63
C ASP A 155 24.45 -7.30 -45.33
N ASN A 156 24.06 -8.13 -44.35
CA ASN A 156 24.76 -8.31 -43.07
C ASN A 156 24.78 -7.06 -42.16
N GLU A 157 23.92 -6.08 -42.45
CA GLU A 157 23.67 -4.96 -41.54
C GLU A 157 22.69 -5.37 -40.43
N LYS A 158 22.90 -4.83 -39.23
CA LYS A 158 22.01 -5.04 -38.08
C LYS A 158 21.20 -3.79 -37.79
N GLN A 159 19.93 -3.97 -37.46
CA GLN A 159 19.08 -2.96 -36.88
C GLN A 159 18.76 -3.33 -35.44
N PHE A 160 18.51 -2.31 -34.62
CA PHE A 160 18.16 -2.48 -33.21
C PHE A 160 16.79 -1.90 -32.95
N LEU A 161 15.90 -2.71 -32.39
CA LEU A 161 14.58 -2.31 -31.92
C LEU A 161 14.65 -2.03 -30.42
N TYR A 162 14.48 -0.75 -30.09
CA TYR A 162 14.30 -0.28 -28.73
C TYR A 162 12.81 -0.15 -28.45
N TYR A 163 12.40 -0.54 -27.24
CA TYR A 163 11.02 -0.47 -26.80
C TYR A 163 10.96 -0.09 -25.33
N LYS A 164 9.81 0.41 -24.90
CA LYS A 164 9.47 0.59 -23.49
C LYS A 164 8.02 0.16 -23.27
N ASP A 165 7.62 0.10 -22.01
CA ASP A 165 6.25 -0.24 -21.64
C ASP A 165 5.23 0.74 -22.27
N SER A 166 3.99 0.28 -22.43
CA SER A 166 2.96 1.14 -23.02
C SER A 166 2.66 2.34 -22.10
N LYS A 167 2.25 3.48 -22.69
CA LYS A 167 1.87 4.66 -21.91
C LYS A 167 0.80 4.33 -20.86
N LEU A 168 -0.19 3.52 -21.25
CA LEU A 168 -1.24 3.05 -20.36
C LEU A 168 -0.68 2.22 -19.21
N PHE A 169 0.26 1.33 -19.47
CA PHE A 169 0.90 0.53 -18.46
C PHE A 169 1.68 1.40 -17.46
N THR A 170 2.45 2.37 -17.95
CA THR A 170 3.20 3.31 -17.09
C THR A 170 2.25 4.15 -16.22
N GLU A 171 1.20 4.73 -16.79
CA GLU A 171 0.20 5.51 -16.05
C GLU A 171 -0.52 4.66 -15.00
N LEU A 172 -0.84 3.42 -15.35
CA LEU A 172 -1.45 2.47 -14.41
C LEU A 172 -0.48 2.15 -13.26
N GLN A 173 0.80 1.93 -13.55
CA GLN A 173 1.82 1.69 -12.53
C GLN A 173 1.92 2.84 -11.54
N GLU A 174 2.04 4.07 -12.04
CA GLU A 174 2.15 5.26 -11.21
C GLU A 174 0.90 5.46 -10.33
N ALA A 175 -0.28 5.21 -10.90
CA ALA A 175 -1.54 5.25 -10.15
C ALA A 175 -1.57 4.19 -9.06
N MET A 176 -1.14 2.95 -9.35
CA MET A 176 -1.09 1.87 -8.37
C MET A 176 -0.13 2.17 -7.23
N ASP A 177 1.09 2.61 -7.55
CA ASP A 177 2.08 3.02 -6.55
C ASP A 177 1.53 4.13 -5.65
N GLY A 178 0.78 5.07 -6.22
CA GLY A 178 0.06 6.10 -5.48
C GLY A 178 -0.99 5.52 -4.52
N ILE A 179 -1.81 4.57 -4.98
CA ILE A 179 -2.84 3.91 -4.17
C ILE A 179 -2.22 3.10 -3.03
N ILE A 180 -1.12 2.38 -3.27
CA ILE A 180 -0.43 1.59 -2.24
C ILE A 180 0.07 2.51 -1.12
N ARG A 181 0.74 3.61 -1.49
CA ARG A 181 1.21 4.62 -0.53
C ARG A 181 0.06 5.25 0.24
N ALA A 182 -1.02 5.61 -0.45
CA ALA A 182 -2.22 6.17 0.17
C ALA A 182 -2.90 5.17 1.11
N PHE A 183 -3.00 3.89 0.74
CA PHE A 183 -3.57 2.83 1.56
C PHE A 183 -2.83 2.68 2.89
N ILE A 184 -1.49 2.59 2.82
CA ILE A 184 -0.62 2.49 4.00
C ILE A 184 -0.86 3.70 4.90
N SER A 185 -0.94 4.91 4.34
CA SER A 185 -1.13 6.13 5.12
C SER A 185 -2.56 6.32 5.67
N GLU A 186 -3.61 5.93 4.95
CA GLU A 186 -4.99 6.23 5.33
C GLU A 186 -5.57 5.12 6.23
N THR A 187 -5.34 3.86 5.85
CA THR A 187 -6.00 2.72 6.53
C THR A 187 -5.16 2.21 7.68
N VAL A 188 -3.85 2.03 7.50
CA VAL A 188 -3.00 1.50 8.56
C VAL A 188 -2.67 2.57 9.59
N MET A 189 -2.52 3.83 9.16
CA MET A 189 -2.06 4.89 10.07
C MET A 189 -3.20 5.74 10.64
N ASN A 190 -4.20 6.16 9.86
CA ASN A 190 -5.14 7.21 10.30
C ASN A 190 -6.52 6.74 10.80
N ALA A 191 -6.89 5.47 10.59
CA ALA A 191 -8.27 5.02 10.77
C ALA A 191 -8.67 4.70 12.23
N ALA A 192 -7.73 4.67 13.17
CA ALA A 192 -8.03 4.43 14.57
C ALA A 192 -7.33 5.47 15.45
N ALA A 193 -8.04 6.07 16.41
CA ALA A 193 -7.46 6.87 17.51
C ALA A 193 -6.72 5.98 18.53
N VAL A 194 -6.00 5.02 17.97
CA VAL A 194 -5.31 3.91 18.60
C VAL A 194 -3.84 4.06 18.23
N PRO A 195 -2.93 3.89 19.20
CA PRO A 195 -1.50 3.80 18.92
C PRO A 195 -1.22 2.57 18.05
N VAL A 196 -0.60 2.78 16.90
CA VAL A 196 -0.26 1.74 15.93
C VAL A 196 1.21 1.81 15.56
N VAL A 197 1.87 0.65 15.50
CA VAL A 197 3.25 0.52 15.04
C VAL A 197 3.33 -0.52 13.93
N LEU A 198 3.87 -0.12 12.78
CA LEU A 198 4.14 -0.99 11.65
C LEU A 198 5.61 -1.40 11.65
N THR A 199 5.90 -2.70 11.60
CA THR A 199 7.25 -3.24 11.52
C THR A 199 7.49 -4.01 10.23
N ASP A 200 8.75 -4.27 9.93
CA ASP A 200 9.17 -5.24 8.93
C ASP A 200 8.89 -6.69 9.34
N SER A 201 9.25 -7.64 8.46
CA SER A 201 9.09 -9.08 8.66
C SER A 201 9.85 -9.62 9.86
N THR A 202 10.94 -8.94 10.25
CA THR A 202 11.77 -9.33 11.39
C THR A 202 11.28 -8.78 12.72
N GLN A 203 10.27 -7.90 12.70
CA GLN A 203 9.76 -7.14 13.85
C GLN A 203 10.82 -6.27 14.55
N ARG A 204 11.98 -6.05 13.91
CA ARG A 204 13.10 -5.32 14.50
C ARG A 204 13.21 -3.90 13.96
N ARG A 205 12.77 -3.68 12.72
CA ARG A 205 12.77 -2.38 12.06
C ARG A 205 11.37 -1.81 12.05
N ILE A 206 11.20 -0.64 12.65
CA ILE A 206 9.95 0.12 12.60
C ILE A 206 9.90 0.80 11.23
N VAL A 207 8.83 0.54 10.49
CA VAL A 207 8.56 1.14 9.18
C VAL A 207 7.79 2.43 9.37
N ALA A 208 6.81 2.43 10.27
CA ALA A 208 6.02 3.61 10.59
C ALA A 208 5.37 3.49 11.98
N MET A 209 5.05 4.63 12.60
CA MET A 209 4.35 4.70 13.88
C MET A 209 3.30 5.83 13.84
N ASN A 210 2.13 5.63 14.44
CA ASN A 210 1.12 6.68 14.57
C ASN A 210 0.42 6.65 15.93
N ASN A 211 -0.05 7.82 16.37
CA ASN A 211 -0.78 8.01 17.64
C ASN A 211 0.00 7.52 18.89
N LEU A 212 1.33 7.44 18.82
CA LEU A 212 2.17 7.24 19.99
C LEU A 212 2.50 8.61 20.63
N PRO A 213 2.52 8.73 21.96
CA PRO A 213 3.04 9.91 22.65
C PRO A 213 4.46 10.25 22.17
N GLU A 214 4.75 11.54 21.97
CA GLU A 214 6.03 12.02 21.43
C GLU A 214 7.24 11.56 22.27
N GLU A 215 7.04 11.45 23.58
CA GLU A 215 8.01 10.93 24.56
C GLU A 215 8.42 9.49 24.27
N ILE A 216 7.47 8.65 23.83
CA ILE A 216 7.71 7.25 23.48
C ILE A 216 8.25 7.17 22.05
N ALA A 217 7.68 7.93 21.12
CA ALA A 217 8.06 7.92 19.71
C ALA A 217 9.52 8.33 19.47
N SER A 218 10.07 9.18 20.35
CA SER A 218 11.45 9.67 20.27
C SER A 218 12.51 8.64 20.69
N ASP A 219 12.12 7.61 21.45
CA ASP A 219 13.05 6.60 21.97
C ASP A 219 12.70 5.20 21.44
N THR A 220 13.63 4.64 20.65
CA THR A 220 13.47 3.31 20.05
C THR A 220 13.29 2.20 21.10
N MET A 221 13.87 2.33 22.30
CA MET A 221 13.71 1.35 23.38
C MET A 221 12.32 1.42 24.00
N LEU A 222 11.77 2.63 24.19
CA LEU A 222 10.41 2.81 24.68
C LEU A 222 9.37 2.33 23.67
N VAL A 223 9.57 2.60 22.37
CA VAL A 223 8.70 2.02 21.32
C VAL A 223 8.73 0.51 21.36
N ARG A 224 9.90 -0.11 21.52
CA ARG A 224 10.01 -1.59 21.61
C ARG A 224 9.33 -2.17 22.84
N ALA A 225 9.49 -1.53 24.00
CA ALA A 225 8.77 -1.92 25.21
C ALA A 225 7.25 -1.83 25.00
N ARG A 226 6.79 -0.75 24.38
CA ARG A 226 5.36 -0.55 24.08
C ARG A 226 4.83 -1.56 23.07
N MET A 227 5.57 -1.88 22.02
CA MET A 227 5.21 -2.94 21.06
C MET A 227 5.08 -4.31 21.75
N ALA A 228 5.95 -4.63 22.71
CA ALA A 228 5.85 -5.87 23.46
C ALA A 228 4.57 -5.93 24.32
N GLU A 229 4.15 -4.79 24.89
CA GLU A 229 2.86 -4.68 25.59
C GLU A 229 1.68 -4.82 24.62
N MET A 230 1.73 -4.15 23.46
CA MET A 230 0.72 -4.28 22.40
C MET A 230 0.56 -5.74 21.96
N ALA A 231 1.67 -6.46 21.79
CA ALA A 231 1.69 -7.87 21.40
C ALA A 231 1.14 -8.83 22.47
N GLN A 232 1.27 -8.47 23.76
CA GLN A 232 0.68 -9.23 24.86
C GLN A 232 -0.83 -8.97 24.98
N ALA A 233 -1.25 -7.74 24.73
CA ALA A 233 -2.66 -7.36 24.78
C ALA A 233 -3.45 -7.90 23.58
N ASN A 234 -2.86 -7.85 22.38
CA ASN A 234 -3.49 -8.21 21.12
C ASN A 234 -2.52 -8.97 20.20
N THR A 235 -3.05 -9.94 19.44
CA THR A 235 -2.26 -10.62 18.41
C THR A 235 -1.93 -9.65 17.26
N PRO A 236 -0.65 -9.46 16.90
CA PRO A 236 -0.27 -8.57 15.80
C PRO A 236 -0.91 -8.99 14.48
N ILE A 237 -1.31 -8.01 13.67
CA ILE A 237 -1.90 -8.27 12.35
C ILE A 237 -0.76 -8.42 11.35
N ALA A 238 -0.64 -9.60 10.76
CA ALA A 238 0.25 -9.84 9.64
C ALA A 238 -0.36 -9.25 8.36
N ILE A 239 0.38 -8.39 7.67
CA ILE A 239 0.03 -7.87 6.35
C ILE A 239 1.20 -8.10 5.40
N THR A 240 0.94 -8.47 4.16
CA THR A 240 1.98 -8.59 3.14
C THR A 240 1.88 -7.38 2.22
N LEU A 241 2.95 -6.61 2.11
CA LEU A 241 3.05 -5.45 1.23
C LEU A 241 3.81 -5.84 -0.05
N PRO A 242 3.37 -5.39 -1.24
CA PRO A 242 4.10 -5.59 -2.49
C PRO A 242 5.51 -5.04 -2.40
N GLY A 243 6.50 -5.78 -2.91
CA GLY A 243 7.92 -5.37 -2.93
C GLY A 243 8.63 -5.35 -1.57
N GLU A 244 7.91 -5.14 -0.46
CA GLU A 244 8.50 -5.05 0.89
C GLU A 244 8.35 -6.33 1.73
N GLY A 245 7.41 -7.21 1.35
CA GLY A 245 7.25 -8.54 1.94
C GLY A 245 6.30 -8.54 3.14
N LEU A 246 6.59 -9.38 4.13
CA LEU A 246 5.74 -9.52 5.32
C LEU A 246 5.97 -8.36 6.29
N HIS A 247 4.90 -7.80 6.83
CA HIS A 247 4.92 -6.76 7.86
C HIS A 247 3.95 -7.13 8.99
N PHE A 248 4.19 -6.53 10.15
CA PHE A 248 3.34 -6.71 11.32
C PHE A 248 2.84 -5.37 11.82
N VAL A 249 1.55 -5.32 12.13
CA VAL A 249 0.89 -4.17 12.71
C VAL A 249 0.57 -4.49 14.17
N PHE A 250 1.20 -3.73 15.07
CA PHE A 250 0.97 -3.77 16.51
C PHE A 250 0.00 -2.64 16.88
N TYR A 251 -0.97 -2.95 17.74
CA TYR A 251 -2.05 -2.02 18.08
C TYR A 251 -2.58 -2.28 19.51
N GLU A 252 -3.23 -1.28 20.10
CA GLU A 252 -3.77 -1.35 21.46
C GLU A 252 -5.13 -0.64 21.64
N GLU A 253 -5.66 -0.59 22.86
CA GLU A 253 -6.88 0.18 23.15
C GLU A 253 -6.57 1.69 23.15
N SER A 254 -7.56 2.53 22.81
CA SER A 254 -7.38 3.99 22.81
C SER A 254 -6.99 4.54 24.20
N LEU A 255 -6.14 5.57 24.22
CA LEU A 255 -5.69 6.25 25.44
C LEU A 255 -6.86 6.79 26.29
N VAL A 256 -7.97 7.16 25.64
CA VAL A 256 -9.18 7.69 26.31
C VAL A 256 -9.81 6.67 27.26
N ILE A 257 -9.87 5.39 26.89
CA ILE A 257 -10.38 4.33 27.77
C ILE A 257 -9.44 4.07 28.93
N THR A 258 -8.13 4.09 28.67
CA THR A 258 -7.13 3.93 29.74
C THR A 258 -7.33 4.99 30.81
N GLN A 259 -7.62 6.24 30.42
CA GLN A 259 -7.93 7.32 31.36
C GLN A 259 -9.29 7.14 32.06
N LEU A 260 -10.33 6.71 31.35
CA LEU A 260 -11.66 6.44 31.95
C LEU A 260 -11.63 5.30 32.97
N ARG A 261 -10.70 4.34 32.86
CA ARG A 261 -10.50 3.25 33.83
C ARG A 261 -10.10 3.75 35.22
N TYR A 262 -9.38 4.87 35.30
CA TYR A 262 -8.91 5.46 36.56
C TYR A 262 -9.80 6.59 37.08
N PHE A 263 -10.67 7.14 36.24
CA PHE A 263 -11.61 8.19 36.64
C PHE A 263 -12.60 7.85 37.76
N PRO A 264 -13.08 6.60 37.96
CA PRO A 264 -13.95 6.30 39.10
C PRO A 264 -13.22 6.25 40.47
N TYR A 265 -11.90 6.44 40.49
CA TYR A 265 -11.07 6.34 41.70
C TYR A 265 -10.51 7.68 42.22
N VAL A 266 -10.86 8.82 41.58
CA VAL A 266 -10.43 10.18 41.99
C VAL A 266 -11.63 11.04 42.35
#